data_AF-A0A544QR15-F1
#
_entry.id   AF-A0A544QR15-F1
#
_cell.length_a   1.000
_cell.length_b   1.000
_cell.length_c   1.000
_cell.angle_alpha   90.00
_cell.angle_beta   90.00
_cell.angle_gamma   90.00
#
_symmetry.space_group_name_H-M   'P 1'
#
loop_
_entity.id
_entity.type
_entity.pdbx_description
1 polymer ?
#
loop_
_entity_poly.entity_id
_entity_poly.type
_entity_poly.pdbx_seq_one_letter_code
_entity_poly.pdbx_strand_id
1 'polypeptide(L)'
;MRDFPTRNRSTDTEATDDESEASPIYDGRDDDQEAYWQLVETERFLTKLCVAEDVATNDDGGVWFKDAEGESPLADDGLFYYRNKKELGEQLKTERQNGDRPADQNLPNYKDQFGTPEWEHDELTADNCEEIGLDPDTFGDDEVIHLPAAYEPETDDDGHLLVWYETDNQSECSKNDVLAALNDTEGIGDKTAGKALNSLIDAGIVDC
;
A
#
# COMPACT_ATOMS: atom_id res chain seq x y z
N MET A 1 -0.61 -20.96 20.48
CA MET A 1 -0.02 -20.12 21.55
C MET A 1 1.28 -19.59 21.01
N ARG A 2 1.29 -18.34 20.55
CA ARG A 2 2.51 -17.64 20.11
C ARG A 2 2.70 -16.48 21.08
N ASP A 3 3.88 -16.44 21.67
CA ASP A 3 4.29 -15.50 22.73
C ASP A 3 4.84 -14.21 22.11
N PHE A 4 4.52 -13.08 22.75
CA PHE A 4 5.03 -11.75 22.46
C PHE A 4 6.43 -11.55 23.08
N PRO A 5 7.41 -10.94 22.40
CA PRO A 5 8.70 -10.64 23.01
C PRO A 5 8.60 -9.57 24.11
N THR A 6 9.21 -9.83 25.25
CA THR A 6 9.22 -8.98 26.44
C THR A 6 10.35 -7.94 26.40
N ARG A 7 10.02 -6.70 26.76
CA ARG A 7 10.95 -5.57 26.97
C ARG A 7 12.13 -5.93 27.89
N ASN A 8 13.35 -5.73 27.40
CA ASN A 8 14.55 -5.59 28.25
C ASN A 8 14.91 -4.11 28.41
N ARG A 9 15.24 -3.71 29.64
CA ARG A 9 15.62 -2.34 30.04
C ARG A 9 16.95 -2.36 30.80
N SER A 10 17.77 -1.31 30.58
CA SER A 10 18.96 -0.83 31.34
C SER A 10 20.32 -1.18 30.67
N THR A 11 21.36 -0.35 30.55
CA THR A 11 21.71 1.02 31.05
C THR A 11 23.01 1.50 30.35
N ASP A 12 23.14 2.82 30.18
CA ASP A 12 24.33 3.71 30.02
C ASP A 12 25.67 3.19 29.46
N THR A 13 26.19 3.91 28.45
CA THR A 13 27.62 4.23 28.30
C THR A 13 27.78 5.54 27.50
N GLU A 14 28.36 6.58 28.10
CA GLU A 14 28.89 7.77 27.41
C GLU A 14 30.28 7.49 26.81
N ALA A 15 30.55 7.97 25.58
CA ALA A 15 31.84 8.52 25.15
C ALA A 15 31.77 9.15 23.73
N THR A 16 31.77 10.49 23.70
CA THR A 16 32.48 11.47 22.82
C THR A 16 32.66 11.27 21.31
N ASP A 17 32.14 12.28 20.58
CA ASP A 17 32.65 13.02 19.38
C ASP A 17 33.55 12.33 18.35
N ASP A 18 33.09 12.28 17.09
CA ASP A 18 33.78 12.99 15.99
C ASP A 18 32.83 13.26 14.80
N GLU A 19 33.14 14.35 14.09
CA GLU A 19 32.36 15.01 13.05
C GLU A 19 32.08 14.14 11.82
N SER A 20 30.81 14.09 11.41
CA SER A 20 30.47 14.10 9.98
C SER A 20 29.31 15.05 9.79
N GLU A 21 29.49 16.07 8.93
CA GLU A 21 28.39 16.91 8.48
C GLU A 21 27.31 16.03 7.85
N ALA A 22 26.32 15.66 8.65
CA ALA A 22 25.05 15.20 8.14
C ALA A 22 24.50 16.36 7.31
N SER A 23 24.35 16.14 6.01
CA SER A 23 23.49 16.95 5.14
C SER A 23 22.28 17.40 5.95
N PRO A 24 21.83 18.67 5.88
CA PRO A 24 20.71 19.12 6.69
C PRO A 24 19.50 18.27 6.30
N ILE A 25 19.21 17.25 7.10
CA ILE A 25 17.94 16.55 7.08
C ILE A 25 16.96 17.67 7.34
N TYR A 26 16.13 17.94 6.33
CA TYR A 26 15.13 18.97 6.48
C TYR A 26 14.17 18.45 7.54
N ASP A 27 14.23 19.04 8.73
CA ASP A 27 13.33 18.79 9.87
C ASP A 27 11.95 19.39 9.55
N GLY A 28 11.38 18.94 8.43
CA GLY A 28 10.28 19.58 7.72
C GLY A 28 8.94 18.91 7.91
N ARG A 29 8.83 17.97 8.85
CA ARG A 29 7.52 17.52 9.33
C ARG A 29 7.11 18.50 10.42
N ASP A 30 6.26 19.46 10.06
CA ASP A 30 5.59 20.33 11.02
C ASP A 30 4.51 19.51 11.73
N ASP A 31 4.47 19.57 13.07
CA ASP A 31 3.46 18.91 13.91
C ASP A 31 2.03 19.23 13.44
N ASP A 32 1.82 20.47 12.96
CA ASP A 32 0.53 20.91 12.45
C ASP A 32 0.13 20.24 11.11
N GLN A 33 1.00 19.39 10.56
CA GLN A 33 0.80 18.62 9.33
C GLN A 33 0.83 17.10 9.57
N GLU A 34 0.91 16.62 10.82
CA GLU A 34 0.98 15.18 11.12
C GLU A 34 -0.11 14.36 10.46
N ALA A 35 -1.36 14.85 10.46
CA ALA A 35 -2.48 14.17 9.80
C ALA A 35 -2.26 14.02 8.29
N TYR A 36 -1.66 15.03 7.64
CA TYR A 36 -1.30 14.94 6.23
C TYR A 36 -0.23 13.88 6.00
N TRP A 37 0.79 13.84 6.87
CA TRP A 37 1.87 12.86 6.79
C TRP A 37 1.40 11.43 7.01
N GLN A 38 0.52 11.19 7.98
CA GLN A 38 -0.11 9.89 8.18
C GLN A 38 -0.84 9.44 6.92
N LEU A 39 -1.64 10.32 6.30
CA LEU A 39 -2.37 9.98 5.09
C LEU A 39 -1.45 9.54 3.95
N VAL A 40 -0.28 10.17 3.81
CA VAL A 40 0.60 9.81 2.70
C VAL A 40 1.38 8.55 2.96
N GLU A 41 1.87 8.34 4.18
CA GLU A 41 2.59 7.10 4.49
C GLU A 41 1.65 5.90 4.35
N THR A 42 0.39 6.02 4.78
CA THR A 42 -0.63 4.98 4.57
C THR A 42 -0.95 4.79 3.08
N GLU A 43 -1.07 5.85 2.28
CA GLU A 43 -1.28 5.69 0.82
C GLU A 43 -0.07 5.03 0.14
N ARG A 44 1.16 5.35 0.56
CA ARG A 44 2.38 4.70 0.04
C ARG A 44 2.36 3.19 0.34
N PHE A 45 1.98 2.84 1.56
CA PHE A 45 1.80 1.45 1.97
C PHE A 45 0.74 0.74 1.10
N LEU A 46 -0.45 1.31 0.99
CA LEU A 46 -1.56 0.77 0.19
C LEU A 46 -1.22 0.67 -1.30
N THR A 47 -0.43 1.60 -1.83
CA THR A 47 0.09 1.53 -3.20
C THR A 47 0.91 0.26 -3.40
N LYS A 48 1.85 -0.03 -2.48
CA LYS A 48 2.69 -1.23 -2.58
C LYS A 48 1.86 -2.51 -2.44
N LEU A 49 0.87 -2.53 -1.53
CA LEU A 49 -0.05 -3.66 -1.41
C LEU A 49 -0.89 -3.87 -2.68
N CYS A 50 -1.44 -2.81 -3.26
CA CYS A 50 -2.20 -2.89 -4.50
C CYS A 50 -1.37 -3.41 -5.67
N VAL A 51 -0.08 -3.03 -5.77
CA VAL A 51 0.83 -3.61 -6.77
C VAL A 51 1.09 -5.09 -6.49
N ALA A 52 1.34 -5.45 -5.24
CA ALA A 52 1.63 -6.84 -4.86
C ALA A 52 0.44 -7.77 -5.15
N GLU A 53 -0.78 -7.27 -4.98
CA GLU A 53 -2.03 -8.02 -5.16
C GLU A 53 -2.64 -7.84 -6.56
N ASP A 54 -1.97 -7.13 -7.47
CA ASP A 54 -2.44 -6.79 -8.83
C ASP A 54 -3.85 -6.19 -8.87
N VAL A 55 -4.08 -5.25 -7.95
CA VAL A 55 -5.33 -4.55 -7.73
C VAL A 55 -5.15 -3.08 -8.10
N ALA A 56 -6.10 -2.49 -8.83
CA ALA A 56 -6.04 -1.08 -9.23
C ALA A 56 -4.73 -0.70 -9.96
N THR A 57 -4.07 -1.69 -10.57
CA THR A 57 -2.86 -1.53 -11.37
C THR A 57 -3.23 -1.09 -12.79
N ASN A 58 -2.39 -0.27 -13.40
CA ASN A 58 -2.48 0.09 -14.81
C ASN A 58 -1.51 -0.76 -15.64
N ASP A 59 -1.65 -0.69 -16.98
CA ASP A 59 -0.78 -1.42 -17.93
C ASP A 59 0.73 -1.11 -17.77
N ASP A 60 1.07 0.00 -17.11
CA ASP A 60 2.44 0.43 -16.84
C ASP A 60 3.00 -0.12 -15.49
N GLY A 61 2.21 -0.91 -14.75
CA GLY A 61 2.60 -1.52 -13.47
C GLY A 61 2.52 -0.59 -12.26
N GLY A 62 1.87 0.57 -12.40
CA GLY A 62 1.62 1.51 -11.31
C GLY A 62 0.17 1.47 -10.83
N VAL A 63 -0.10 1.97 -9.62
CA VAL A 63 -1.47 2.03 -9.09
C VAL A 63 -2.18 3.30 -9.54
N TRP A 64 -3.46 3.17 -9.84
CA TRP A 64 -4.31 4.24 -10.31
C TRP A 64 -5.58 4.37 -9.47
N PHE A 65 -5.42 4.88 -8.24
CA PHE A 65 -6.56 5.01 -7.32
C PHE A 65 -7.72 5.86 -7.84
N LYS A 66 -7.46 6.85 -8.70
CA LYS A 66 -8.47 7.84 -9.11
C LYS A 66 -9.73 7.24 -9.73
N ASP A 67 -9.63 6.05 -10.33
CA ASP A 67 -10.74 5.35 -10.98
C ASP A 67 -10.94 3.93 -10.38
N ALA A 68 -10.33 3.61 -9.24
CA ALA A 68 -10.30 2.27 -8.63
C ALA A 68 -11.51 1.95 -7.72
N GLU A 69 -12.53 2.81 -7.73
CA GLU A 69 -13.70 2.69 -6.85
C GLU A 69 -14.47 1.41 -7.14
N GLY A 70 -14.60 0.54 -6.15
CA GLY A 70 -15.27 -0.75 -6.23
C GLY A 70 -14.44 -1.88 -6.86
N GLU A 71 -13.14 -1.69 -7.11
CA GLU A 71 -12.26 -2.74 -7.67
C GLU A 71 -11.75 -3.75 -6.64
N SER A 72 -11.54 -3.34 -5.39
CA SER A 72 -11.24 -4.16 -4.19
C SER A 72 -11.49 -3.38 -2.90
N PRO A 73 -11.75 -4.02 -1.74
CA PRO A 73 -11.76 -3.30 -0.46
C PRO A 73 -10.41 -2.61 -0.21
N LEU A 74 -9.31 -3.28 -0.58
CA LEU A 74 -7.97 -2.70 -0.58
C LEU A 74 -7.84 -1.45 -1.49
N ALA A 75 -8.42 -1.47 -2.70
CA ALA A 75 -8.41 -0.36 -3.65
C ALA A 75 -9.27 0.82 -3.15
N ASP A 76 -10.42 0.51 -2.55
CA ASP A 76 -11.31 1.50 -1.95
C ASP A 76 -10.65 2.19 -0.75
N ASP A 77 -9.89 1.45 0.06
CA ASP A 77 -9.09 2.02 1.14
C ASP A 77 -7.98 2.93 0.57
N GLY A 78 -7.25 2.46 -0.44
CA GLY A 78 -6.26 3.28 -1.15
C GLY A 78 -6.85 4.57 -1.74
N LEU A 79 -8.06 4.49 -2.31
CA LEU A 79 -8.81 5.63 -2.83
C LEU A 79 -9.23 6.60 -1.72
N PHE A 80 -9.62 6.11 -0.55
CA PHE A 80 -9.94 6.95 0.61
C PHE A 80 -8.73 7.81 1.01
N TYR A 81 -7.57 7.18 1.24
CA TYR A 81 -6.36 7.90 1.62
C TYR A 81 -5.90 8.88 0.54
N TYR A 82 -5.96 8.46 -0.72
CA TYR A 82 -5.66 9.33 -1.87
C TYR A 82 -6.53 10.59 -1.91
N ARG A 83 -7.85 10.46 -1.71
CA ARG A 83 -8.80 11.58 -1.71
C ARG A 83 -8.55 12.53 -0.53
N ASN A 84 -8.41 11.99 0.68
CA ASN A 84 -8.17 12.79 1.88
C ASN A 84 -6.81 13.51 1.83
N LYS A 85 -5.75 12.83 1.35
CA LYS A 85 -4.44 13.45 1.16
C LYS A 85 -4.54 14.66 0.23
N LYS A 86 -5.23 14.51 -0.90
CA LYS A 86 -5.43 15.60 -1.86
C LYS A 86 -6.21 16.78 -1.27
N GLU A 87 -7.28 16.49 -0.54
CA GLU A 87 -8.09 17.54 0.09
C GLU A 87 -7.28 18.33 1.12
N LEU A 88 -6.62 17.64 2.05
CA LEU A 88 -5.80 18.28 3.08
C LEU A 88 -4.60 19.01 2.47
N GLY A 89 -3.99 18.46 1.42
CA GLY A 89 -2.93 19.13 0.66
C GLY A 89 -3.38 20.46 0.02
N GLU A 90 -4.59 20.52 -0.55
CA GLU A 90 -5.13 21.78 -1.09
C GLU A 90 -5.51 22.79 0.01
N GLN A 91 -5.97 22.32 1.18
CA GLN A 91 -6.21 23.18 2.35
C GLN A 91 -4.89 23.83 2.82
N LEU A 92 -3.84 23.04 3.05
CA LEU A 92 -2.53 23.54 3.49
C LEU A 92 -1.92 24.51 2.46
N LYS A 93 -2.10 24.22 1.17
CA LYS A 93 -1.68 25.11 0.07
C LYS A 93 -2.43 26.44 0.08
N THR A 94 -3.73 26.42 0.40
CA THR A 94 -4.56 27.62 0.54
C THR A 94 -4.11 28.47 1.73
N GLU A 95 -3.87 27.87 2.88
CA GLU A 95 -3.35 28.54 4.08
C GLU A 95 -2.00 29.23 3.80
N ARG A 96 -1.10 28.55 3.08
CA ARG A 96 0.16 29.14 2.62
C ARG A 96 -0.05 30.34 1.71
N GLN A 97 -0.99 30.26 0.76
CA GLN A 97 -1.29 31.39 -0.14
C GLN A 97 -1.89 32.58 0.59
N ASN A 98 -2.66 32.34 1.66
CA ASN A 98 -3.25 33.38 2.50
C ASN A 98 -2.23 33.99 3.48
N GLY A 99 -1.05 33.40 3.62
CA GLY A 99 -0.02 33.82 4.57
C GLY A 99 -0.26 33.32 6.00
N ASP A 100 -1.20 32.41 6.17
CA ASP A 100 -1.49 31.75 7.45
C ASP A 100 -0.41 30.69 7.78
N ARG A 101 0.40 30.28 6.79
CA ARG A 101 1.56 29.40 6.95
C ARG A 101 2.84 29.92 6.25
N PRO A 102 4.04 29.61 6.79
CA PRO A 102 5.32 29.97 6.18
C PRO A 102 5.53 29.43 4.76
N ALA A 103 6.22 30.19 3.91
CA ALA A 103 6.40 29.88 2.49
C ALA A 103 7.56 28.91 2.19
N ASP A 104 8.38 28.57 3.19
CA ASP A 104 9.43 27.56 3.15
C ASP A 104 8.92 26.14 3.41
N GLN A 105 7.62 25.99 3.71
CA GLN A 105 6.97 24.69 3.85
C GLN A 105 6.65 24.11 2.46
N ASN A 106 7.50 23.19 1.99
CA ASN A 106 7.19 22.39 0.81
C ASN A 106 6.24 21.26 1.21
N LEU A 107 4.97 21.37 0.80
CA LEU A 107 4.09 20.20 0.72
C LEU A 107 4.71 19.24 -0.29
N PRO A 108 5.21 18.07 0.12
CA PRO A 108 6.07 17.29 -0.75
C PRO A 108 5.26 16.47 -1.74
N ASN A 109 5.71 16.53 -2.98
CA ASN A 109 5.55 15.43 -3.92
C ASN A 109 6.78 14.50 -3.71
N TYR A 110 6.76 13.72 -2.63
CA TYR A 110 7.67 12.65 -2.17
C TYR A 110 9.03 12.42 -2.87
N LYS A 111 10.10 12.57 -2.09
CA LYS A 111 11.22 11.63 -1.96
C LYS A 111 12.04 11.96 -0.69
N ASP A 112 12.21 11.00 0.22
CA ASP A 112 13.36 10.76 1.11
C ASP A 112 13.94 11.91 1.97
N GLN A 113 13.23 13.03 2.14
CA GLN A 113 13.79 14.26 2.69
C GLN A 113 13.37 14.59 4.13
N PHE A 114 12.57 13.74 4.77
CA PHE A 114 11.96 14.06 6.06
C PHE A 114 12.32 13.01 7.10
N GLY A 115 12.67 13.46 8.31
CA GLY A 115 12.99 12.60 9.45
C GLY A 115 11.80 11.75 9.92
N THR A 116 12.07 10.91 10.92
CA THR A 116 11.07 10.06 11.58
C THR A 116 9.93 10.91 12.16
N PRO A 117 8.65 10.54 11.95
CA PRO A 117 7.51 11.25 12.54
C PRO A 117 7.45 11.15 14.07
N GLU A 118 6.80 12.11 14.73
CA GLU A 118 6.63 12.12 16.20
C GLU A 118 5.44 11.28 16.70
N TRP A 119 4.44 11.04 15.85
CA TRP A 119 3.26 10.22 16.18
C TRP A 119 3.58 8.73 16.30
N GLU A 120 2.71 7.96 16.96
CA GLU A 120 2.92 6.52 17.19
C GLU A 120 2.79 5.71 15.88
N HIS A 121 3.86 5.03 15.50
CA HIS A 121 3.97 4.34 14.21
C HIS A 121 4.78 3.06 14.28
N ASP A 122 4.52 2.19 13.32
CA ASP A 122 5.34 1.05 12.98
C ASP A 122 6.21 1.37 11.76
N GLU A 123 7.45 0.88 11.75
CA GLU A 123 8.37 1.06 10.62
C GLU A 123 8.30 -0.15 9.69
N LEU A 124 7.98 0.12 8.42
CA LEU A 124 8.01 -0.85 7.35
C LEU A 124 9.18 -0.54 6.40
N THR A 125 10.03 -1.54 6.21
CA THR A 125 11.29 -1.46 5.47
C THR A 125 11.44 -2.71 4.60
N ALA A 126 12.41 -2.71 3.68
CA ALA A 126 12.75 -3.89 2.90
C ALA A 126 13.09 -5.12 3.76
N ASP A 127 13.59 -4.92 4.99
CA ASP A 127 14.01 -6.02 5.88
C ASP A 127 12.85 -6.75 6.56
N ASN A 128 11.66 -6.11 6.67
CA ASN A 128 10.50 -6.68 7.37
C ASN A 128 9.22 -6.74 6.52
N CYS A 129 9.24 -6.27 5.27
CA CYS A 129 8.05 -6.18 4.44
C CYS A 129 7.49 -7.54 3.97
N GLU A 130 8.33 -8.58 3.90
CA GLU A 130 7.90 -9.93 3.52
C GLU A 130 6.88 -10.50 4.52
N GLU A 131 6.91 -10.09 5.79
CA GLU A 131 6.00 -10.58 6.83
C GLU A 131 4.53 -10.22 6.56
N ILE A 132 4.31 -9.20 5.72
CA ILE A 132 2.98 -8.70 5.34
C ILE A 132 2.70 -8.86 3.84
N GLY A 133 3.47 -9.72 3.15
CA GLY A 133 3.22 -10.09 1.76
C GLY A 133 3.81 -9.14 0.70
N LEU A 134 4.68 -8.21 1.09
CA LEU A 134 5.33 -7.29 0.15
C LEU A 134 6.72 -7.78 -0.27
N ASP A 135 7.06 -7.55 -1.54
CA ASP A 135 8.39 -7.84 -2.09
C ASP A 135 9.39 -6.73 -1.70
N PRO A 136 10.53 -7.06 -1.06
CA PRO A 136 11.60 -6.11 -0.71
C PRO A 136 12.09 -5.27 -1.91
N ASP A 137 12.08 -5.83 -3.12
CA ASP A 137 12.54 -5.13 -4.33
C ASP A 137 11.60 -3.97 -4.72
N THR A 138 10.41 -3.90 -4.15
CA THR A 138 9.49 -2.75 -4.33
C THR A 138 9.94 -1.53 -3.52
N PHE A 139 10.88 -1.67 -2.60
CA PHE A 139 11.41 -0.59 -1.76
C PHE A 139 12.65 0.05 -2.39
N GLY A 140 12.74 1.38 -2.28
CA GLY A 140 13.96 2.11 -2.63
C GLY A 140 15.10 1.86 -1.63
N ASP A 141 16.32 2.18 -2.03
CA ASP A 141 17.49 2.15 -1.13
C ASP A 141 17.21 3.02 0.10
N ASP A 142 17.28 2.41 1.30
CA ASP A 142 16.98 3.03 2.60
C ASP A 142 15.53 3.55 2.76
N GLU A 143 14.56 3.06 1.97
CA GLU A 143 13.16 3.45 2.11
C GLU A 143 12.54 2.92 3.41
N VAL A 144 12.01 3.85 4.21
CA VAL A 144 11.16 3.56 5.38
C VAL A 144 9.77 4.14 5.14
N ILE A 145 8.74 3.32 5.33
CA ILE A 145 7.35 3.75 5.46
C ILE A 145 7.00 3.72 6.94
N HIS A 146 6.54 4.84 7.46
CA HIS A 146 6.06 4.95 8.84
C HIS A 146 4.55 4.74 8.82
N LEU A 147 4.04 3.59 9.24
CA LEU A 147 2.61 3.30 9.22
C LEU A 147 1.99 3.68 10.57
N PRO A 148 0.84 4.39 10.63
CA PRO A 148 0.16 4.64 11.90
C PRO A 148 -0.09 3.33 12.65
N ALA A 149 0.32 3.23 13.92
CA ALA A 149 0.24 1.99 14.68
C ALA A 149 -1.22 1.50 14.89
N ALA A 150 -2.19 2.39 14.73
CA ALA A 150 -3.62 2.08 14.79
C ALA A 150 -4.22 1.66 13.45
N TYR A 151 -3.47 1.75 12.35
CA TYR A 151 -3.94 1.38 11.03
C TYR A 151 -3.71 -0.11 10.80
N GLU A 152 -4.79 -0.83 10.54
CA GLU A 152 -4.80 -2.22 10.12
C GLU A 152 -5.61 -2.29 8.81
N PRO A 153 -5.06 -2.88 7.74
CA PRO A 153 -5.84 -3.09 6.52
C PRO A 153 -6.97 -4.08 6.79
N GLU A 154 -8.05 -3.98 6.03
CA GLU A 154 -9.23 -4.83 6.25
C GLU A 154 -8.91 -6.31 5.95
N THR A 155 -9.21 -7.20 6.90
CA THR A 155 -9.01 -8.65 6.77
C THR A 155 -10.31 -9.43 6.98
N ASP A 156 -10.38 -10.64 6.45
CA ASP A 156 -11.45 -11.59 6.75
C ASP A 156 -11.35 -12.16 8.19
N ASP A 157 -12.29 -13.04 8.55
CA ASP A 157 -12.36 -13.69 9.87
C ASP A 157 -11.13 -14.59 10.18
N ASP A 158 -10.38 -15.00 9.15
CA ASP A 158 -9.17 -15.82 9.26
C ASP A 158 -7.87 -14.96 9.26
N GLY A 159 -8.00 -13.64 9.10
CA GLY A 159 -6.89 -12.68 9.09
C GLY A 159 -6.21 -12.54 7.74
N HIS A 160 -6.87 -12.93 6.65
CA HIS A 160 -6.39 -12.71 5.28
C HIS A 160 -6.86 -11.35 4.76
N LEU A 161 -5.97 -10.65 4.03
CA LEU A 161 -6.27 -9.35 3.44
C LEU A 161 -7.49 -9.42 2.51
N LEU A 162 -8.44 -8.50 2.67
CA LEU A 162 -9.57 -8.39 1.76
C LEU A 162 -9.17 -7.68 0.47
N VAL A 163 -8.72 -8.50 -0.49
CA VAL A 163 -8.59 -8.15 -1.90
C VAL A 163 -9.73 -8.82 -2.65
N TRP A 164 -10.51 -8.11 -3.47
CA TRP A 164 -11.52 -8.79 -4.28
C TRP A 164 -10.75 -9.74 -5.23
N TYR A 165 -10.93 -11.04 -5.06
CA TYR A 165 -11.56 -11.88 -6.08
C TYR A 165 -12.18 -13.12 -5.43
N GLU A 166 -13.50 -13.18 -5.38
CA GLU A 166 -14.19 -14.38 -5.84
C GLU A 166 -15.14 -13.92 -6.93
N THR A 167 -15.25 -14.62 -8.06
CA THR A 167 -16.50 -14.44 -8.80
C THR A 167 -17.60 -15.15 -8.04
N ASP A 168 -18.47 -14.37 -7.42
CA ASP A 168 -19.74 -14.77 -6.78
C ASP A 168 -20.77 -15.43 -7.72
N ASN A 169 -20.38 -15.80 -8.94
CA ASN A 169 -21.19 -16.70 -9.74
C ASN A 169 -20.86 -18.15 -9.38
N GLN A 170 -21.42 -18.56 -8.24
CA GLN A 170 -22.18 -19.81 -8.17
C GLN A 170 -23.43 -19.80 -9.10
N SER A 171 -23.54 -18.89 -10.08
CA SER A 171 -24.23 -19.32 -11.29
C SER A 171 -23.36 -20.43 -11.84
N GLU A 172 -23.84 -21.67 -11.85
CA GLU A 172 -23.20 -22.79 -12.54
C GLU A 172 -22.68 -22.28 -13.90
N CYS A 173 -21.39 -21.93 -13.96
CA CYS A 173 -20.79 -21.42 -15.17
C CYS A 173 -20.60 -22.66 -16.00
N SER A 174 -21.35 -22.76 -17.10
CA SER A 174 -21.21 -23.94 -17.93
C SER A 174 -19.80 -23.97 -18.50
N LYS A 175 -19.31 -25.17 -18.84
CA LYS A 175 -18.03 -25.33 -19.56
C LYS A 175 -17.92 -24.40 -20.76
N ASN A 176 -19.04 -24.06 -21.41
CA ASN A 176 -19.05 -23.21 -22.58
C ASN A 176 -18.90 -21.72 -22.25
N ASP A 177 -19.33 -21.27 -21.07
CA ASP A 177 -19.24 -19.86 -20.67
C ASP A 177 -17.80 -19.51 -20.28
N VAL A 178 -17.15 -20.39 -19.52
CA VAL A 178 -15.72 -20.25 -19.17
C VAL A 178 -14.85 -20.39 -20.43
N LEU A 179 -15.20 -21.30 -21.34
CA LEU A 179 -14.48 -21.44 -22.61
C LEU A 179 -14.65 -20.22 -23.53
N ALA A 180 -15.81 -19.57 -23.50
CA ALA A 180 -16.06 -18.35 -24.28
C ALA A 180 -15.23 -17.17 -23.74
N ALA A 181 -15.25 -16.94 -22.43
CA ALA A 181 -14.42 -15.90 -21.80
C ALA A 181 -12.91 -16.10 -22.08
N LEU A 182 -12.45 -17.35 -22.06
CA LEU A 182 -11.05 -17.68 -22.37
C LEU A 182 -10.69 -17.48 -23.85
N ASN A 183 -11.64 -17.65 -24.78
CA ASN A 183 -11.39 -17.44 -26.21
C ASN A 183 -11.57 -15.98 -26.64
N ASP A 184 -12.34 -15.20 -25.88
CA ASP A 184 -12.48 -13.76 -26.08
C ASP A 184 -11.24 -12.98 -25.58
N THR A 185 -10.35 -13.66 -24.83
CA THR A 185 -9.05 -13.11 -24.43
C THR A 185 -8.08 -13.10 -25.61
N GLU A 186 -7.53 -11.93 -25.94
CA GLU A 186 -6.61 -11.77 -27.05
C GLU A 186 -5.38 -12.70 -26.89
N GLY A 187 -5.09 -13.51 -27.92
CA GLY A 187 -3.92 -14.39 -27.95
C GLY A 187 -4.17 -15.83 -27.46
N ILE A 188 -5.35 -16.15 -26.91
CA ILE A 188 -5.71 -17.52 -26.54
C ILE A 188 -6.56 -18.15 -27.65
N GLY A 189 -6.00 -19.13 -28.36
CA GLY A 189 -6.75 -19.90 -29.36
C GLY A 189 -7.51 -21.09 -28.75
N ASP A 190 -8.52 -21.59 -29.47
CA ASP A 190 -9.47 -22.64 -29.03
C ASP A 190 -8.84 -23.84 -28.31
N LYS A 191 -7.70 -24.32 -28.82
CA LYS A 191 -7.00 -25.49 -28.26
C LYS A 191 -6.37 -25.21 -26.90
N THR A 192 -6.00 -23.96 -26.63
CA THR A 192 -5.39 -23.50 -25.38
C THR A 192 -6.46 -23.17 -24.35
N ALA A 193 -7.54 -22.50 -24.76
CA ALA A 193 -8.70 -22.24 -23.91
C ALA A 193 -9.31 -23.56 -23.39
N GLY A 194 -9.42 -24.58 -24.26
CA GLY A 194 -9.91 -25.91 -23.86
C GLY A 194 -9.02 -26.64 -22.85
N LYS A 195 -7.71 -26.36 -22.80
CA LYS A 195 -6.81 -26.92 -21.78
C LYS A 195 -6.91 -26.16 -20.45
N ALA A 196 -7.02 -24.83 -20.51
CA ALA A 196 -7.19 -23.98 -19.33
C ALA A 196 -8.50 -24.32 -18.60
N LEU A 197 -9.60 -24.50 -19.33
CA LEU A 197 -10.87 -24.94 -18.75
C LEU A 197 -10.76 -26.28 -18.00
N ASN A 198 -10.16 -27.31 -18.61
CA ASN A 198 -10.01 -28.60 -17.92
C ASN A 198 -9.17 -28.48 -16.64
N SER A 199 -8.21 -27.55 -16.61
CA SER A 199 -7.37 -27.32 -15.42
C SER A 199 -8.14 -26.62 -14.30
N LEU A 200 -9.04 -25.68 -14.64
CA LEU A 200 -9.93 -25.02 -13.68
C LEU A 200 -10.95 -25.99 -13.07
N ILE A 201 -11.37 -27.00 -13.85
CA ILE A 201 -12.25 -28.08 -13.40
C ILE A 201 -11.52 -29.04 -12.46
N ASP A 202 -10.32 -29.49 -12.84
CA ASP A 202 -9.50 -30.39 -12.01
C ASP A 202 -9.14 -29.75 -10.65
N ALA A 203 -9.11 -28.42 -10.57
CA ALA A 203 -8.85 -27.63 -9.36
C ALA A 203 -10.10 -27.37 -8.49
N GLY A 204 -11.30 -27.77 -8.94
CA GLY A 204 -12.56 -27.52 -8.19
C GLY A 204 -13.03 -26.07 -8.20
N ILE A 205 -12.45 -25.23 -9.07
CA ILE A 205 -12.81 -23.81 -9.23
C ILE A 205 -14.05 -23.69 -10.12
N VAL A 206 -14.21 -24.59 -11.09
CA VAL A 206 -15.40 -24.71 -11.94
C VAL A 206 -16.07 -26.06 -11.68
N ASP A 207 -17.20 -26.05 -10.98
CA ASP A 207 -18.03 -27.24 -10.78
C ASP A 207 -18.81 -27.58 -12.05
N CYS A 208 -18.68 -28.81 -12.54
CA CYS A 208 -19.28 -29.24 -13.79
C CYS A 208 -19.52 -30.74 -13.93
#